data_AF-A0A7J4GDH3-F1
#
_entry.id   AF-A0A7J4GDH3-F1
#
_cell.length_a   1.000
_cell.length_b   1.000
_cell.length_c   1.000
_cell.angle_alpha   90.00
_cell.angle_beta   90.00
_cell.angle_gamma   90.00
#
_symmetry.space_group_name_H-M   'P 1'
#
loop_
_entity.id
_entity.type
_entity.pdbx_description
1 polymer ?
#
loop_
_entity_poly.entity_id
_entity_poly.type
_entity_poly.pdbx_seq_one_letter_code
_entity_poly.pdbx_strand_id
1 'polypeptide(L)'
;MGDEDVDEDMSDEEIDEYVQEKYSEWFEFLENFDQSMFFKEGIQEIMLDDSVNDLLSGIQKLPEWKWQVRLGRAKTPIRSRGATTSKLYVAPNIPKKKLRNGISNDRYKVEGLLKEENVLVMVDESALLFSPKRGLMITNIGIFWNSLEGGTGGIPWRINDSRITTIMINPNAFHLADIAVEIDEKLILPIGTVGPTNNEMLIISDLICSLIDIANEQHSRI
;
A
#
# COMPACT_ATOMS: atom_id res chain seq x y z
N MET A 1 -17.11 25.32 4.72
CA MET A 1 -16.77 25.03 3.31
C MET A 1 -17.49 23.75 3.01
N GLY A 2 -18.43 23.81 2.06
CA GLY A 2 -19.44 22.76 1.87
C GLY A 2 -18.82 21.52 1.23
N ASP A 3 -19.20 20.37 1.75
CA ASP A 3 -19.12 19.11 1.03
C ASP A 3 -19.97 19.29 -0.24
N GLU A 4 -19.34 19.26 -1.41
CA GLU A 4 -20.06 19.14 -2.68
C GLU A 4 -20.61 17.71 -2.72
N ASP A 5 -21.82 17.58 -2.17
CA ASP A 5 -22.73 16.49 -2.44
C ASP A 5 -22.87 16.39 -3.96
N VAL A 6 -22.49 15.25 -4.50
CA VAL A 6 -22.65 14.93 -5.93
C VAL A 6 -24.15 15.05 -6.22
N ASP A 7 -24.54 15.96 -7.10
CA ASP A 7 -25.94 16.12 -7.50
C ASP A 7 -26.45 14.76 -8.01
N GLU A 8 -27.51 14.23 -7.39
CA GLU A 8 -28.09 12.91 -7.71
C GLU A 8 -28.64 12.79 -9.15
N ASP A 9 -28.57 13.88 -9.94
CA ASP A 9 -29.05 14.00 -11.32
C ASP A 9 -27.94 13.98 -12.40
N MET A 10 -26.66 13.79 -12.03
CA MET A 10 -25.57 13.68 -12.99
C MET A 10 -25.66 12.38 -13.82
N SER A 11 -25.43 12.48 -15.12
CA SER A 11 -25.29 11.31 -15.98
C SER A 11 -23.96 10.58 -15.73
N ASP A 12 -23.91 9.28 -16.06
CA ASP A 12 -22.68 8.47 -15.91
C ASP A 12 -21.46 9.11 -16.62
N GLU A 13 -21.67 9.75 -17.79
CA GLU A 13 -20.62 10.46 -18.54
C GLU A 13 -20.10 11.69 -17.79
N GLU A 14 -21.00 12.47 -17.15
CA GLU A 14 -20.62 13.64 -16.36
C GLU A 14 -19.91 13.25 -15.06
N ILE A 15 -20.26 12.10 -14.47
CA ILE A 15 -19.57 11.54 -13.31
C ILE A 15 -18.15 11.12 -13.69
N ASP A 16 -17.97 10.43 -14.82
CA ASP A 16 -16.67 9.98 -15.31
C ASP A 16 -15.75 11.17 -15.62
N GLU A 17 -16.25 12.21 -16.28
CA GLU A 17 -15.49 13.43 -16.55
C GLU A 17 -15.07 14.15 -15.26
N TYR A 18 -15.99 14.29 -14.29
CA TYR A 18 -15.67 14.90 -12.99
C TYR A 18 -14.60 14.12 -12.23
N VAL A 19 -14.71 12.78 -12.19
CA VAL A 19 -13.73 11.92 -11.50
C VAL A 19 -12.37 12.00 -12.17
N GLN A 20 -12.31 11.98 -13.50
CA GLN A 20 -11.05 12.12 -14.23
C GLN A 20 -10.39 13.48 -14.02
N GLU A 21 -11.16 14.57 -14.02
CA GLU A 21 -10.61 15.91 -13.78
C GLU A 21 -10.09 16.05 -12.35
N LYS A 22 -10.92 15.69 -11.37
CA LYS A 22 -10.62 15.83 -9.93
C LYS A 22 -9.43 14.99 -9.48
N TYR A 23 -9.30 13.78 -10.01
CA TYR A 23 -8.28 12.82 -9.61
C TYR A 23 -7.23 12.57 -10.70
N SER A 24 -7.09 13.52 -11.64
CA SER A 24 -6.16 13.43 -12.78
C SER A 24 -4.72 13.07 -12.37
N GLU A 25 -4.20 13.67 -11.29
CA GLU A 25 -2.86 13.35 -10.79
C GLU A 25 -2.73 11.89 -10.32
N TRP A 26 -3.77 11.33 -9.69
CA TRP A 26 -3.76 9.94 -9.26
C TRP A 26 -3.76 8.96 -10.45
N PHE A 27 -4.53 9.27 -11.50
CA PHE A 27 -4.50 8.50 -12.75
C PHE A 27 -3.14 8.62 -13.45
N GLU A 28 -2.51 9.80 -13.43
CA GLU A 28 -1.16 10.00 -13.97
C GLU A 28 -0.13 9.10 -13.28
N PHE A 29 -0.17 8.98 -11.95
CA PHE A 29 0.68 8.07 -11.18
C PHE A 29 0.45 6.60 -11.58
N LEU A 30 -0.80 6.20 -11.87
CA LEU A 30 -1.14 4.82 -12.20
C LEU A 30 -0.71 4.45 -13.63
N GLU A 31 -0.98 5.32 -14.60
CA GLU A 31 -0.78 5.02 -16.02
C GLU A 31 0.63 5.32 -16.51
N ASN A 32 1.25 6.39 -15.99
CA ASN A 32 2.47 6.97 -16.52
C ASN A 32 3.58 7.08 -15.47
N PHE A 33 3.58 6.17 -14.48
CA PHE A 33 4.50 6.20 -13.35
C PHE A 33 5.94 6.54 -13.74
N ASP A 34 6.41 7.69 -13.24
CA ASP A 34 7.80 8.11 -13.26
C ASP A 34 8.23 8.53 -11.85
N GLN A 35 9.43 8.13 -11.44
CA GLN A 35 9.92 8.40 -10.08
C GLN A 35 10.02 9.90 -9.76
N SER A 36 10.19 10.76 -10.77
CA SER A 36 10.25 12.20 -10.55
C SER A 36 8.91 12.82 -10.14
N MET A 37 7.80 12.11 -10.36
CA MET A 37 6.47 12.55 -9.93
C MET A 37 6.37 12.68 -8.42
N PHE A 38 7.17 11.92 -7.65
CA PHE A 38 7.25 12.04 -6.20
C PHE A 38 7.97 13.32 -5.72
N PHE A 39 8.56 14.11 -6.62
CA PHE A 39 9.13 15.43 -6.30
C PHE A 39 8.19 16.60 -6.63
N LYS A 40 6.96 16.32 -7.12
CA LYS A 40 5.97 17.38 -7.37
C LYS A 40 5.58 18.06 -6.06
N GLU A 41 5.25 19.36 -6.15
CA GLU A 41 4.66 20.09 -5.02
C GLU A 41 3.33 19.43 -4.61
N GLY A 42 3.02 19.44 -3.32
CA GLY A 42 1.78 18.85 -2.80
C GLY A 42 1.85 17.36 -2.45
N ILE A 43 2.91 16.65 -2.84
CA ILE A 43 3.18 15.29 -2.34
C ILE A 43 3.62 15.38 -0.88
N GLN A 44 2.95 14.60 -0.01
CA GLN A 44 3.26 14.59 1.41
C GLN A 44 3.82 13.26 1.88
N GLU A 45 4.92 13.33 2.64
CA GLU A 45 5.59 12.19 3.25
C GLU A 45 5.14 11.99 4.69
N ILE A 46 5.09 10.74 5.14
CA ILE A 46 4.98 10.37 6.54
C ILE A 46 6.25 10.80 7.27
N MET A 47 6.09 11.54 8.35
CA MET A 47 7.18 11.91 9.25
C MET A 47 7.61 10.69 10.06
N LEU A 48 8.92 10.38 10.01
CA LEU A 48 9.52 9.27 10.76
C LEU A 48 9.74 9.64 12.23
N ASP A 49 8.63 9.79 12.95
CA ASP A 49 8.60 10.16 14.37
C ASP A 49 8.35 8.96 15.30
N ASP A 50 8.17 9.24 16.59
CA ASP A 50 7.93 8.22 17.61
C ASP A 50 6.65 7.40 17.33
N SER A 51 5.64 7.96 16.67
CA SER A 51 4.40 7.23 16.35
C SER A 51 4.63 6.11 15.34
N VAL A 52 5.43 6.38 14.30
CA VAL A 52 5.83 5.38 13.31
C VAL A 52 6.74 4.34 13.97
N ASN A 53 7.71 4.78 14.76
CA ASN A 53 8.62 3.87 15.48
C ASN A 53 7.87 2.94 16.44
N ASP A 54 6.88 3.47 17.17
CA ASP A 54 6.04 2.71 18.08
C ASP A 54 5.20 1.67 17.33
N LEU A 55 4.56 2.05 16.22
CA LEU A 55 3.83 1.14 15.34
C LEU A 55 4.73 -0.02 14.86
N LEU A 56 5.88 0.31 14.27
CA LEU A 56 6.81 -0.69 13.75
C LEU A 56 7.37 -1.62 14.85
N SER A 57 7.65 -1.07 16.04
CA SER A 57 8.10 -1.87 17.18
C SER A 57 6.99 -2.81 17.70
N GLY A 58 5.73 -2.36 17.65
CA GLY A 58 4.57 -3.14 18.05
C GLY A 58 4.39 -4.38 17.18
N ILE A 59 4.54 -4.21 15.86
CA ILE A 59 4.46 -5.29 14.86
C ILE A 59 5.49 -6.38 15.15
N GLN A 60 6.71 -6.00 15.51
CA GLN A 60 7.80 -6.95 15.80
C GLN A 60 7.58 -7.74 17.10
N LYS A 61 6.87 -7.17 18.07
CA LYS A 61 6.60 -7.80 19.37
C LYS A 61 5.40 -8.75 19.32
N LEU A 62 4.64 -8.75 18.23
CA LEU A 62 3.47 -9.61 18.10
C LEU A 62 3.89 -11.06 17.81
N PRO A 63 3.54 -12.02 18.69
CA PRO A 63 3.71 -13.43 18.39
C PRO A 63 2.99 -13.79 17.10
N GLU A 64 3.56 -14.70 16.29
CA GLU A 64 2.93 -15.21 15.06
C GLU A 64 1.46 -15.66 15.26
N TRP A 65 1.12 -16.15 16.46
CA TRP A 65 -0.25 -16.54 16.83
C TRP A 65 -1.17 -15.38 17.24
N LYS A 66 -0.66 -14.22 17.70
CA LYS A 66 -1.53 -13.05 18.00
C LYS A 66 -2.09 -12.42 16.74
N TRP A 67 -1.36 -12.48 15.63
CA TRP A 67 -1.89 -12.17 14.30
C TRP A 67 -3.03 -13.12 13.89
N GLN A 68 -3.08 -14.34 14.43
CA GLN A 68 -4.19 -15.26 14.22
C GLN A 68 -5.41 -14.96 15.12
N VAL A 69 -5.25 -14.18 16.20
CA VAL A 69 -6.25 -14.08 17.30
C VAL A 69 -6.90 -12.69 17.42
N ARG A 70 -6.38 -11.65 16.75
CA ARG A 70 -7.07 -10.34 16.65
C ARG A 70 -8.19 -10.31 15.59
N LEU A 71 -8.52 -11.44 14.98
CA LEU A 71 -9.59 -11.58 13.99
C LEU A 71 -10.96 -11.77 14.66
N GLY A 72 -11.56 -10.66 15.08
CA GLY A 72 -12.95 -10.61 15.49
C GLY A 72 -13.88 -10.79 14.30
N ARG A 73 -14.18 -12.04 13.92
CA ARG A 73 -15.42 -12.59 13.30
C ARG A 73 -15.14 -13.74 12.32
N ALA A 74 -14.52 -14.82 12.80
CA ALA A 74 -14.89 -16.19 12.42
C ALA A 74 -14.13 -17.17 13.31
N LYS A 75 -14.84 -17.92 14.16
CA LYS A 75 -14.31 -19.09 14.86
C LYS A 75 -14.24 -20.29 13.89
N THR A 76 -13.62 -20.10 12.74
CA THR A 76 -13.24 -21.22 11.89
C THR A 76 -11.72 -21.26 11.91
N PRO A 77 -11.09 -22.31 12.48
CA PRO A 77 -9.67 -22.46 12.29
C PRO A 77 -9.44 -22.64 10.80
N ILE A 78 -8.96 -21.61 10.11
CA ILE A 78 -8.39 -21.80 8.78
C ILE A 78 -7.20 -22.70 9.03
N ARG A 79 -7.39 -24.01 8.81
CA ARG A 79 -6.30 -24.98 8.73
C ARG A 79 -5.48 -24.65 7.50
N SER A 80 -4.71 -23.57 7.53
CA SER A 80 -3.69 -23.33 6.53
C SER A 80 -2.54 -24.28 6.82
N ARG A 81 -2.64 -25.51 6.31
CA ARG A 81 -1.45 -26.27 5.85
C ARG A 81 -0.90 -25.64 4.55
N GLY A 82 -0.98 -24.32 4.42
CA GLY A 82 -0.57 -23.58 3.23
C GLY A 82 0.82 -23.02 3.47
N ALA A 83 1.73 -23.30 2.55
CA ALA A 83 3.04 -22.66 2.53
C ALA A 83 2.87 -21.13 2.64
N THR A 84 3.66 -20.47 3.47
CA THR A 84 3.80 -18.99 3.48
C THR A 84 4.07 -18.52 2.06
N THR A 85 3.21 -17.66 1.53
CA THR A 85 3.27 -17.24 0.13
C THR A 85 3.84 -15.84 -0.04
N SER A 86 4.11 -15.16 1.07
CA SER A 86 4.86 -13.92 1.11
C SER A 86 5.81 -13.90 2.31
N LYS A 87 6.81 -13.02 2.26
CA LYS A 87 7.69 -12.71 3.39
C LYS A 87 7.58 -11.23 3.72
N LEU A 88 7.17 -10.95 4.94
CA LEU A 88 7.08 -9.60 5.47
C LEU A 88 8.40 -9.24 6.18
N TYR A 89 8.99 -8.12 5.78
CA TYR A 89 10.16 -7.52 6.43
C TYR A 89 9.80 -6.12 6.91
N VAL A 90 10.11 -5.81 8.17
CA VAL A 90 9.70 -4.55 8.81
C VAL A 90 10.92 -3.87 9.42
N ALA A 91 11.04 -2.55 9.24
CA ALA A 91 12.14 -1.78 9.79
C ALA A 91 12.16 -1.82 11.34
N PRO A 92 13.35 -1.79 11.98
CA PRO A 92 14.68 -1.71 11.35
C PRO A 92 15.25 -3.07 10.91
N ASN A 93 14.49 -4.16 10.99
CA ASN A 93 15.00 -5.53 10.79
C ASN A 93 14.92 -6.04 9.34
N ILE A 94 14.94 -5.13 8.36
CA ILE A 94 14.92 -5.50 6.94
C ILE A 94 16.33 -5.98 6.53
N PRO A 95 16.50 -7.19 5.94
CA PRO A 95 17.81 -7.65 5.50
C PRO A 95 18.44 -6.69 4.49
N LYS A 96 19.67 -6.23 4.73
CA LYS A 96 20.37 -5.24 3.87
C LYS A 96 20.35 -5.58 2.38
N LYS A 97 20.53 -6.85 2.03
CA LYS A 97 20.48 -7.30 0.63
C LYS A 97 19.08 -7.12 0.02
N LYS A 98 18.02 -7.39 0.77
CA LYS A 98 16.63 -7.20 0.32
C LYS A 98 16.31 -5.72 0.17
N LEU A 99 16.72 -4.92 1.15
CA LEU A 99 16.54 -3.47 1.13
C LEU A 99 17.23 -2.83 -0.09
N ARG A 100 18.53 -3.13 -0.29
CA ARG A 100 19.29 -2.64 -1.46
C ARG A 100 18.69 -3.04 -2.80
N ASN A 101 18.19 -4.27 -2.91
CA ASN A 101 17.51 -4.73 -4.12
C ASN A 101 16.13 -4.06 -4.32
N GLY A 102 15.49 -3.63 -3.23
CA GLY A 102 14.21 -2.91 -3.28
C GLY A 102 14.40 -1.49 -3.79
N ILE A 103 15.40 -0.79 -3.25
CA ILE A 103 15.72 0.60 -3.62
C ILE A 103 16.54 0.72 -4.92
N SER A 104 16.93 -0.40 -5.55
CA SER A 104 17.57 -0.40 -6.86
C SER A 104 16.54 -0.44 -8.00
N ASN A 105 16.99 -0.08 -9.21
CA ASN A 105 16.17 -0.02 -10.44
C ASN A 105 15.49 -1.35 -10.82
N ASP A 106 15.91 -2.46 -10.21
CA ASP A 106 15.53 -3.81 -10.65
C ASP A 106 14.15 -4.25 -10.18
N ARG A 107 13.63 -3.70 -9.06
CA ARG A 107 12.44 -4.25 -8.40
C ARG A 107 11.24 -3.33 -8.47
N TYR A 108 11.36 -2.07 -8.06
CA TYR A 108 10.23 -1.15 -7.94
C TYR A 108 10.37 0.12 -8.80
N LYS A 109 11.41 0.21 -9.64
CA LYS A 109 11.74 1.42 -10.42
C LYS A 109 11.91 2.69 -9.55
N VAL A 110 12.63 2.56 -8.44
CA VAL A 110 12.83 3.63 -7.43
C VAL A 110 14.29 4.07 -7.30
N GLU A 111 15.12 3.82 -8.31
CA GLU A 111 16.56 4.07 -8.21
C GLU A 111 16.85 5.54 -7.94
N GLY A 112 17.52 5.82 -6.81
CA GLY A 112 17.87 7.17 -6.41
C GLY A 112 16.72 7.97 -5.78
N LEU A 113 15.51 7.41 -5.74
CA LEU A 113 14.36 8.03 -5.06
C LEU A 113 14.41 7.82 -3.54
N LEU A 114 14.76 6.61 -3.09
CA LEU A 114 14.65 6.19 -1.69
C LEU A 114 16.01 5.88 -1.06
N LYS A 115 16.16 6.23 0.22
CA LYS A 115 17.23 5.74 1.08
C LYS A 115 16.75 4.58 1.95
N GLU A 116 17.70 3.90 2.60
CA GLU A 116 17.40 2.74 3.46
C GLU A 116 16.42 3.12 4.59
N GLU A 117 16.56 4.32 5.17
CA GLU A 117 15.70 4.85 6.24
C GLU A 117 14.26 5.19 5.80
N ASN A 118 14.02 5.39 4.50
CA ASN A 118 12.68 5.69 3.97
C ASN A 118 11.78 4.44 3.92
N VAL A 119 12.39 3.25 3.90
CA VAL A 119 11.65 2.00 3.72
C VAL A 119 11.19 1.45 5.07
N LEU A 120 9.88 1.42 5.26
CA LEU A 120 9.24 0.97 6.49
C LEU A 120 8.98 -0.53 6.45
N VAL A 121 8.53 -1.02 5.29
CA VAL A 121 8.06 -2.40 5.11
C VAL A 121 8.41 -2.88 3.70
N MET A 122 8.82 -4.14 3.61
CA MET A 122 8.90 -4.87 2.35
C MET A 122 8.09 -6.15 2.42
N VAL A 123 7.23 -6.34 1.43
CA VAL A 123 6.51 -7.59 1.20
C VAL A 123 7.15 -8.26 -0.01
N ASP A 124 7.69 -9.45 0.17
CA ASP A 124 8.25 -10.26 -0.91
C ASP A 124 7.32 -11.40 -1.24
N GLU A 125 6.75 -11.38 -2.44
CA GLU A 125 5.91 -12.47 -2.91
C GLU A 125 6.77 -13.71 -3.15
N SER A 126 6.45 -14.79 -2.45
CA SER A 126 7.12 -16.08 -2.57
C SER A 126 6.10 -17.18 -2.81
N ALA A 127 5.43 -17.14 -3.96
CA ALA A 127 4.54 -18.22 -4.37
C ALA A 127 5.28 -19.22 -5.27
N LEU A 128 4.84 -20.49 -5.22
CA LEU A 128 5.49 -21.66 -5.85
C LEU A 128 5.66 -21.54 -7.39
N LEU A 129 4.94 -20.62 -8.02
CA LEU A 129 4.94 -20.33 -9.47
C LEU A 129 5.40 -18.90 -9.80
N PHE A 130 5.80 -18.10 -8.80
CA PHE A 130 6.06 -16.67 -8.97
C PHE A 130 7.46 -16.26 -8.48
N SER A 131 7.99 -15.18 -9.07
CA SER A 131 9.37 -14.75 -8.90
C SER A 131 9.57 -13.97 -7.58
N PRO A 132 10.68 -14.20 -6.83
CA PRO A 132 11.04 -13.48 -5.59
C PRO A 132 11.49 -12.02 -5.82
N LYS A 133 10.97 -11.41 -6.88
CA LYS A 133 11.13 -9.99 -7.23
C LYS A 133 9.80 -9.23 -7.17
N ARG A 134 8.68 -9.90 -6.89
CA ARG A 134 7.35 -9.29 -6.80
C ARG A 134 6.95 -8.93 -5.38
N GLY A 135 5.94 -8.10 -5.24
CA GLY A 135 5.33 -7.72 -3.96
C GLY A 135 5.24 -6.21 -3.81
N LEU A 136 5.35 -5.72 -2.57
CA LEU A 136 5.14 -4.32 -2.20
C LEU A 136 6.32 -3.78 -1.40
N MET A 137 6.51 -2.47 -1.50
CA MET A 137 7.41 -1.73 -0.64
C MET A 137 6.65 -0.50 -0.13
N ILE A 138 6.49 -0.44 1.18
CA ILE A 138 5.78 0.64 1.86
C ILE A 138 6.85 1.54 2.49
N THR A 139 6.76 2.82 2.18
CA THR A 139 7.79 3.81 2.50
C THR A 139 7.15 5.01 3.16
N ASN A 140 7.98 5.93 3.62
CA ASN A 140 7.47 7.19 4.15
C ASN A 140 6.81 8.06 3.07
N ILE A 141 7.19 7.95 1.80
CA ILE A 141 6.63 8.78 0.71
C ILE A 141 5.43 8.17 0.00
N GLY A 142 5.28 6.84 0.07
CA GLY A 142 4.18 6.14 -0.60
C GLY A 142 4.32 4.62 -0.64
N ILE A 143 3.47 3.99 -1.45
CA ILE A 143 3.43 2.55 -1.69
C ILE A 143 3.95 2.28 -3.10
N PHE A 144 4.94 1.38 -3.22
CA PHE A 144 5.48 0.91 -4.49
C PHE A 144 5.17 -0.57 -4.68
N TRP A 145 4.85 -0.96 -5.90
CA TRP A 145 4.50 -2.35 -6.21
C TRP A 145 5.24 -2.87 -7.44
N ASN A 146 5.43 -4.19 -7.46
CA ASN A 146 5.82 -4.95 -8.62
C ASN A 146 5.02 -6.24 -8.63
N SER A 147 4.03 -6.31 -9.52
CA SER A 147 3.03 -7.35 -9.58
C SER A 147 2.97 -7.99 -10.97
N LEU A 148 2.38 -9.18 -11.05
CA LEU A 148 2.18 -9.87 -12.32
C LEU A 148 1.16 -9.16 -13.20
N GLU A 149 0.05 -8.75 -12.59
CA GLU A 149 -1.15 -8.31 -13.31
C GLU A 149 -1.26 -6.78 -13.37
N GLY A 150 -0.79 -6.07 -12.34
CA GLY A 150 -0.78 -4.60 -12.26
C GLY A 150 0.57 -3.94 -12.59
N GLY A 151 1.51 -4.70 -13.17
CA GLY A 151 2.83 -4.18 -13.54
C GLY A 151 3.65 -3.65 -12.36
N THR A 152 4.51 -2.65 -12.63
CA THR A 152 5.36 -1.99 -11.64
C THR A 152 4.99 -0.51 -11.57
N GLY A 153 4.74 0.01 -10.38
CA GLY A 153 4.33 1.40 -10.17
C GLY A 153 4.54 1.87 -8.74
N GLY A 154 4.13 3.12 -8.49
CA GLY A 154 4.17 3.74 -7.17
C GLY A 154 3.08 4.80 -7.03
N ILE A 155 2.57 4.94 -5.81
CA ILE A 155 1.51 5.90 -5.47
C ILE A 155 1.85 6.59 -4.14
N PRO A 156 1.73 7.92 -4.04
CA PRO A 156 1.95 8.63 -2.79
C PRO A 156 0.84 8.37 -1.79
N TRP A 157 1.09 8.64 -0.51
CA TRP A 157 0.05 8.60 0.51
C TRP A 157 -1.02 9.69 0.29
N ARG A 158 -0.59 10.83 -0.24
CA ARG A 158 -1.40 12.03 -0.40
C ARG A 158 -0.87 12.91 -1.53
N ILE A 159 -1.80 13.57 -2.22
CA ILE A 159 -1.53 14.62 -3.20
C ILE A 159 -2.44 15.80 -2.83
N ASN A 160 -1.84 16.93 -2.45
CA ASN A 160 -2.57 18.12 -2.02
C ASN A 160 -3.57 17.78 -0.89
N ASP A 161 -4.87 18.04 -1.10
CA ASP A 161 -5.91 17.73 -0.12
C ASP A 161 -6.47 16.30 -0.22
N SER A 162 -6.18 15.61 -1.33
CA SER A 162 -6.66 14.27 -1.63
C SER A 162 -5.74 13.19 -1.06
N ARG A 163 -6.29 12.09 -0.54
CA ARG A 163 -5.50 11.09 0.20
C ARG A 163 -5.98 9.66 0.02
N ILE A 164 -5.06 8.71 0.25
CA ILE A 164 -5.45 7.32 0.52
C ILE A 164 -6.24 7.28 1.83
N THR A 165 -7.41 6.68 1.78
CA THR A 165 -8.35 6.55 2.92
C THR A 165 -8.42 5.12 3.43
N THR A 166 -8.32 4.14 2.53
CA THR A 166 -8.28 2.73 2.91
C THR A 166 -7.60 1.88 1.84
N ILE A 167 -7.40 0.61 2.18
CA ILE A 167 -6.92 -0.43 1.29
C ILE A 167 -8.00 -1.53 1.19
N MET A 168 -8.32 -1.89 -0.04
CA MET A 168 -9.22 -2.99 -0.35
C MET A 168 -8.39 -4.19 -0.79
N ILE A 169 -8.79 -5.36 -0.31
CA ILE A 169 -8.18 -6.63 -0.70
C ILE A 169 -9.29 -7.52 -1.23
N ASN A 170 -9.16 -7.97 -2.48
CA ASN A 170 -10.09 -8.94 -3.04
C ASN A 170 -9.56 -10.36 -2.80
N PRO A 171 -10.11 -11.11 -1.82
CA PRO A 171 -9.58 -12.43 -1.51
C PRO A 171 -9.96 -13.50 -2.52
N ASN A 172 -10.91 -13.20 -3.40
CA ASN A 172 -11.47 -14.13 -4.39
C ASN A 172 -10.79 -14.02 -5.76
N ALA A 173 -9.81 -13.12 -5.91
CA ALA A 173 -8.99 -13.06 -7.10
C ALA A 173 -8.25 -14.40 -7.30
N PHE A 174 -8.21 -14.86 -8.55
CA PHE A 174 -7.76 -16.21 -8.88
C PHE A 174 -6.24 -16.29 -8.69
N HIS A 175 -5.76 -17.17 -7.80
CA HIS A 175 -4.33 -17.41 -7.47
C HIS A 175 -3.56 -16.30 -6.75
N LEU A 176 -3.86 -15.03 -6.97
CA LEU A 176 -3.27 -13.87 -6.29
C LEU A 176 -4.38 -13.03 -5.71
N ALA A 177 -4.07 -12.25 -4.67
CA ALA A 177 -5.06 -11.37 -4.07
C ALA A 177 -4.78 -9.92 -4.46
N ASP A 178 -5.77 -9.32 -5.12
CA ASP A 178 -5.69 -7.97 -5.65
C ASP A 178 -5.74 -6.97 -4.52
N ILE A 179 -4.93 -5.93 -4.66
CA ILE A 179 -4.90 -4.80 -3.78
C ILE A 179 -5.34 -3.58 -4.56
N ALA A 180 -6.31 -2.86 -4.00
CA ALA A 180 -6.67 -1.54 -4.44
C ALA A 180 -6.55 -0.56 -3.26
N VAL A 181 -6.23 0.69 -3.58
CA VAL A 181 -6.36 1.80 -2.64
C VAL A 181 -7.64 2.55 -2.94
N GLU A 182 -8.25 3.09 -1.90
CA GLU A 182 -9.39 3.97 -2.03
C GLU A 182 -8.96 5.39 -1.67
N ILE A 183 -9.22 6.33 -2.57
CA ILE A 183 -8.88 7.75 -2.45
C ILE A 183 -10.13 8.53 -2.13
N ASP A 184 -10.07 9.32 -1.06
CA ASP A 184 -11.16 10.17 -0.57
C ASP A 184 -12.53 9.46 -0.44
N GLU A 185 -12.54 8.15 -0.15
CA GLU A 185 -13.77 7.32 -0.09
C GLU A 185 -14.60 7.33 -1.39
N LYS A 186 -13.97 7.67 -2.53
CA LYS A 186 -14.65 7.88 -3.82
C LYS A 186 -13.99 7.11 -4.96
N LEU A 187 -12.67 7.21 -5.09
CA LEU A 187 -11.93 6.63 -6.21
C LEU A 187 -11.18 5.37 -5.79
N ILE A 188 -11.44 4.25 -6.47
CA ILE A 188 -10.74 2.99 -6.24
C ILE A 188 -9.69 2.77 -7.33
N LEU A 189 -8.42 2.64 -6.93
CA LEU A 189 -7.30 2.39 -7.86
C LEU A 189 -6.62 1.05 -7.54
N PRO A 190 -6.53 0.13 -8.51
CA PRO A 190 -5.78 -1.11 -8.33
C PRO A 190 -4.27 -0.83 -8.33
N ILE A 191 -3.56 -1.26 -7.28
CA ILE A 191 -2.11 -1.02 -7.11
C ILE A 191 -1.30 -2.33 -7.08
N GLY A 192 -1.83 -3.37 -7.73
CA GLY A 192 -1.17 -4.64 -7.93
C GLY A 192 -1.74 -5.76 -7.08
N THR A 193 -0.93 -6.80 -6.90
CA THR A 193 -1.33 -8.04 -6.24
C THR A 193 -0.25 -8.48 -5.27
N VAL A 194 -0.64 -9.16 -4.21
CA VAL A 194 0.29 -9.99 -3.44
C VAL A 194 -0.21 -11.43 -3.45
N GLY A 195 0.67 -12.35 -3.04
CA GLY A 195 0.44 -13.79 -3.13
C GLY A 195 -0.90 -14.26 -2.53
N PRO A 196 -1.19 -15.57 -2.62
CA PRO A 196 -2.43 -16.17 -2.16
C PRO A 196 -2.97 -15.65 -0.82
N THR A 197 -4.28 -15.51 -0.74
CA THR A 197 -4.98 -15.08 0.46
C THR A 197 -4.72 -15.98 1.66
N ASN A 198 -4.03 -15.42 2.65
CA ASN A 198 -3.69 -16.07 3.89
C ASN A 198 -3.64 -15.04 5.03
N ASN A 199 -3.22 -15.45 6.23
CA ASN A 199 -3.10 -14.53 7.36
C ASN A 199 -2.12 -13.36 7.10
N GLU A 200 -1.16 -13.51 6.20
CA GLU A 200 -0.18 -12.46 5.86
C GLU A 200 -0.86 -11.26 5.21
N MET A 201 -1.90 -11.49 4.41
CA MET A 201 -2.69 -10.43 3.78
C MET A 201 -3.43 -9.54 4.79
N LEU A 202 -3.97 -10.15 5.85
CA LEU A 202 -4.63 -9.40 6.93
C LEU A 202 -3.61 -8.54 7.68
N ILE A 203 -2.40 -9.05 7.90
CA ILE A 203 -1.31 -8.29 8.52
C ILE A 203 -0.91 -7.10 7.65
N ILE A 204 -0.79 -7.32 6.33
CA ILE A 204 -0.47 -6.25 5.37
C ILE A 204 -1.57 -5.19 5.36
N SER A 205 -2.84 -5.60 5.37
CA SER A 205 -4.01 -4.71 5.47
C SER A 205 -3.95 -3.85 6.73
N ASP A 206 -3.85 -4.47 7.91
CA ASP A 206 -3.83 -3.77 9.21
C ASP A 206 -2.65 -2.78 9.29
N LEU A 207 -1.50 -3.16 8.75
CA LEU A 207 -0.30 -2.35 8.70
C LEU A 207 -0.47 -1.12 7.80
N ILE A 208 -0.97 -1.31 6.57
CA ILE A 208 -1.20 -0.21 5.64
C ILE A 208 -2.26 0.73 6.19
N CYS A 209 -3.37 0.22 6.73
CA CYS A 209 -4.39 1.06 7.39
C CYS A 209 -3.79 1.88 8.54
N SER A 210 -2.96 1.27 9.39
CA SER A 210 -2.32 2.02 10.49
C SER A 210 -1.38 3.12 9.99
N LEU A 211 -0.69 2.91 8.86
CA LEU A 211 0.16 3.94 8.25
C LEU A 211 -0.66 5.04 7.58
N ILE A 212 -1.81 4.70 6.99
CA ILE A 212 -2.78 5.68 6.45
C ILE A 212 -3.28 6.59 7.59
N ASP A 213 -3.66 6.02 8.73
CA ASP A 213 -4.10 6.79 9.89
C ASP A 213 -3.02 7.76 10.36
N ILE A 214 -1.77 7.30 10.50
CA ILE A 214 -0.64 8.15 10.87
C ILE A 214 -0.42 9.27 9.85
N ALA A 215 -0.41 8.94 8.55
CA ALA A 215 -0.23 9.92 7.48
C ALA A 215 -1.29 11.04 7.56
N ASN A 216 -2.54 10.64 7.77
CA ASN A 216 -3.67 11.57 7.85
C ASN A 216 -3.65 12.42 9.13
N GLU A 217 -3.30 11.83 10.27
CA GLU A 217 -3.14 12.56 11.53
C GLU A 217 -2.02 13.60 11.46
N GLN A 218 -0.86 13.24 10.88
CA GLN A 218 0.27 14.16 10.76
C GLN A 218 -0.07 15.38 9.90
N HIS A 219 -0.82 15.19 8.80
CA HIS A 219 -1.29 16.31 7.98
C HIS A 219 -2.21 17.26 8.75
N SER A 220 -3.13 16.74 9.56
CA SER A 220 -4.08 17.57 10.31
C SER A 220 -3.43 18.52 11.33
N ARG A 221 -2.13 18.36 11.60
CA ARG A 221 -1.35 19.15 12.56
C ARG A 221 -0.55 20.29 11.90
N ILE A 222 -0.51 20.33 10.56
CA ILE A 222 0.17 21.35 9.74
C ILE A 222 -0.82 22.50 9.49
#